data_AF-R9LQ37-F1
#
_entry.id   AF-R9LQ37-F1
#
_cell.length_a   1.000
_cell.length_b   1.000
_cell.length_c   1.000
_cell.angle_alpha   90.00
_cell.angle_beta   90.00
_cell.angle_gamma   90.00
#
_symmetry.space_group_name_H-M   'P 1'
#
loop_
_entity.id
_entity.type
_entity.pdbx_description
1 polymer ?
#
loop_
_entity_poly.entity_id
_entity_poly.type
_entity_poly.pdbx_seq_one_letter_code
_entity_poly.pdbx_strand_id
1 'polypeptide(L)'
;MEITIKDKVHQLRATFGFLAEIDREMLGETSKKDNPTIGAGTGLAQAVIQWQEVGDICALRDIVYSLCNHEAKERPTKKDIEGYLESCEDLDIFSDEVINFLYKANVCRKALKKMADPMGAAVKEEMDKLKQGELKA
;
A
#
# COMPACT_ATOMS: atom_id res chain seq x y z
N MET A 1 10.58 3.56 10.16
CA MET A 1 9.82 4.18 11.28
C MET A 1 9.31 3.06 12.16
N GLU A 2 8.73 3.37 13.32
CA GLU A 2 8.25 2.36 14.26
C GLU A 2 6.88 2.74 14.83
N ILE A 3 6.11 1.73 15.24
CA ILE A 3 4.83 1.87 15.91
C ILE A 3 4.81 0.96 17.13
N THR A 4 4.05 1.33 18.16
CA THR A 4 3.88 0.49 19.36
C THR A 4 2.48 -0.08 19.40
N ILE A 5 2.36 -1.40 19.41
CA ILE A 5 1.10 -2.13 19.44
C ILE A 5 1.17 -3.15 20.58
N LYS A 6 0.22 -3.12 21.51
CA LYS A 6 0.18 -4.02 22.69
C LYS A 6 1.51 -4.07 23.44
N ASP A 7 2.03 -2.89 23.78
CA ASP A 7 3.31 -2.70 24.50
C ASP A 7 4.55 -3.26 23.77
N LYS A 8 4.43 -3.54 22.47
CA LYS A 8 5.50 -4.03 21.64
C LYS A 8 5.82 -3.05 20.52
N VAL A 9 7.10 -2.73 20.39
CA VAL A 9 7.60 -1.91 19.29
C VAL A 9 7.73 -2.77 18.03
N HIS A 10 7.08 -2.34 16.97
CA HIS A 10 7.14 -2.93 15.64
C HIS A 10 7.83 -1.97 14.70
N GLN A 11 8.82 -2.46 13.96
CA GLN A 11 9.49 -1.69 12.93
C GLN A 11 8.64 -1.72 11.66
N LEU A 12 8.55 -0.59 10.98
CA LEU A 12 7.96 -0.46 9.65
C LEU A 12 9.10 -0.35 8.63
N ARG A 13 9.20 -1.32 7.71
CA ARG A 13 10.24 -1.37 6.68
C ARG A 13 9.67 -1.56 5.28
N ALA A 14 10.01 -0.62 4.41
CA ALA A 14 9.82 -0.74 2.97
C ALA A 14 10.88 -1.72 2.40
N THR A 15 10.51 -2.99 2.31
CA THR A 15 11.33 -4.07 1.72
C THR A 15 10.77 -4.53 0.37
N PHE A 16 11.48 -5.40 -0.35
CA PHE A 16 10.90 -6.09 -1.51
C PHE A 16 9.70 -6.96 -1.13
N GLY A 17 9.71 -7.58 0.05
CA GLY A 17 8.60 -8.37 0.58
C GLY A 17 7.35 -7.52 0.82
N PHE A 18 7.53 -6.33 1.41
CA PHE A 18 6.48 -5.33 1.53
C PHE A 18 5.86 -4.99 0.17
N LEU A 19 6.69 -4.62 -0.81
CA LEU A 19 6.20 -4.17 -2.12
C LEU A 19 5.43 -5.28 -2.84
N ALA A 20 5.91 -6.51 -2.79
CA ALA A 20 5.25 -7.66 -3.41
C ALA A 20 3.96 -8.08 -2.68
N GLU A 21 3.87 -7.87 -1.37
CA GLU A 21 2.67 -8.15 -0.59
C GLU A 21 1.56 -7.14 -0.88
N ILE A 22 1.86 -5.83 -0.80
CA ILE A 22 0.86 -4.79 -1.07
C ILE A 22 0.42 -4.80 -2.54
N ASP A 23 1.31 -5.10 -3.48
CA ASP A 23 0.92 -5.27 -4.89
C ASP A 23 -0.11 -6.39 -5.05
N ARG A 24 0.08 -7.52 -4.37
CA ARG A 24 -0.85 -8.65 -4.44
C ARG A 24 -2.18 -8.35 -3.75
N GLU A 25 -2.14 -7.67 -2.61
CA GLU A 25 -3.37 -7.32 -1.87
C GLU A 25 -4.29 -6.44 -2.71
N MET A 26 -3.71 -5.48 -3.45
CA MET A 26 -4.46 -4.48 -4.17
C MET A 26 -4.87 -4.91 -5.58
N LEU A 27 -4.06 -5.75 -6.21
CA LEU A 27 -4.24 -6.17 -7.60
C LEU A 27 -4.75 -7.61 -7.71
N GLY A 28 -4.76 -8.39 -6.64
CA GLY A 28 -5.10 -9.81 -6.67
C GLY A 28 -4.11 -10.64 -7.50
N GLU A 29 -4.57 -11.78 -8.01
CA GLU A 29 -3.79 -12.63 -8.93
C GLU A 29 -3.72 -12.09 -10.36
N THR A 30 -4.24 -10.88 -10.63
CA THR A 30 -4.20 -10.24 -11.95
C THR A 30 -2.75 -10.12 -12.38
N SER A 31 -2.35 -11.11 -13.16
CA SER A 31 -0.96 -11.48 -13.24
C SER A 31 -0.25 -10.48 -14.15
N LYS A 32 1.02 -10.18 -13.86
CA LYS A 32 1.93 -9.50 -14.81
C LYS A 32 1.92 -10.14 -16.22
N LYS A 33 1.46 -11.38 -16.32
CA LYS A 33 1.32 -12.12 -17.58
C LYS A 33 0.20 -11.58 -18.47
N ASP A 34 -0.89 -11.09 -17.87
CA ASP A 34 -2.09 -10.64 -18.60
C ASP A 34 -2.08 -9.14 -18.87
N ASN A 35 -1.31 -8.35 -18.10
CA ASN A 35 -1.12 -6.93 -18.35
C ASN A 35 0.34 -6.48 -18.08
N PRO A 36 1.20 -6.39 -19.12
CA PRO A 36 2.62 -6.02 -18.96
C PRO A 36 2.82 -4.57 -18.51
N THR A 37 1.76 -3.74 -18.49
CA THR A 37 1.81 -2.37 -17.96
C THR A 37 1.75 -2.33 -16.44
N ILE A 38 1.32 -3.42 -15.78
CA ILE A 38 1.28 -3.56 -14.31
C ILE A 38 2.70 -3.87 -13.79
N GLY A 39 3.44 -2.80 -13.52
CA GLY A 39 4.77 -2.85 -12.92
C GLY A 39 4.75 -3.16 -11.42
N ALA A 40 5.93 -3.45 -10.86
CA ALA A 40 6.07 -3.51 -9.41
C ALA A 40 5.80 -2.12 -8.79
N GLY A 41 5.02 -2.11 -7.71
CA GLY A 41 4.57 -0.92 -7.00
C GLY A 41 3.28 -0.30 -7.52
N THR A 42 2.61 -0.90 -8.51
CA THR A 42 1.28 -0.45 -8.98
C THR A 42 0.19 -0.64 -7.91
N GLY A 43 0.24 -1.72 -7.14
CA GLY A 43 -0.73 -1.92 -6.07
C GLY A 43 -0.45 -1.04 -4.86
N LEU A 44 0.83 -0.85 -4.50
CA LEU A 44 1.20 0.18 -3.52
C LEU A 44 0.63 1.55 -3.92
N ALA A 45 0.82 1.90 -5.18
CA ALA A 45 0.32 3.12 -5.77
C ALA A 45 -1.21 3.28 -5.59
N GLN A 46 -1.96 2.26 -5.96
CA GLN A 46 -3.42 2.23 -5.76
C GLN A 46 -3.81 2.34 -4.28
N ALA A 47 -3.10 1.66 -3.38
CA ALA A 47 -3.39 1.74 -1.94
C ALA A 47 -3.24 3.17 -1.41
N VAL A 48 -2.18 3.87 -1.81
CA VAL A 48 -1.99 5.28 -1.43
C VAL A 48 -3.15 6.15 -1.95
N ILE A 49 -3.58 5.96 -3.20
CA ILE A 49 -4.72 6.70 -3.77
C ILE A 49 -6.03 6.38 -3.04
N GLN A 50 -6.31 5.10 -2.77
CA GLN A 50 -7.53 4.70 -2.06
C GLN A 50 -7.58 5.32 -0.66
N TRP A 51 -6.45 5.40 0.03
CA TRP A 51 -6.37 6.13 1.28
C TRP A 51 -6.59 7.64 1.10
N GLN A 52 -5.75 8.31 0.32
CA GLN A 52 -5.69 9.78 0.28
C GLN A 52 -6.89 10.44 -0.42
N GLU A 53 -7.44 9.81 -1.47
CA GLU A 53 -8.47 10.42 -2.32
C GLU A 53 -9.88 9.87 -2.04
N VAL A 54 -9.98 8.62 -1.56
CA VAL A 54 -11.27 7.94 -1.32
C VAL A 54 -11.56 7.84 0.18
N GLY A 55 -10.55 7.93 1.04
CA GLY A 55 -10.70 7.75 2.49
C GLY A 55 -10.88 6.29 2.90
N ASP A 56 -10.39 5.34 2.09
CA ASP A 56 -10.49 3.91 2.42
C ASP A 56 -9.47 3.52 3.49
N ILE A 57 -9.93 3.44 4.73
CA ILE A 57 -9.12 3.04 5.89
C ILE A 57 -8.51 1.64 5.73
N CYS A 58 -9.13 0.75 4.96
CA CYS A 58 -8.59 -0.59 4.71
C CYS A 58 -7.29 -0.52 3.91
N ALA A 59 -7.17 0.45 2.99
CA ALA A 59 -5.93 0.67 2.24
C ALA A 59 -4.79 1.12 3.15
N LEU A 60 -5.04 2.02 4.11
CA LEU A 60 -4.03 2.42 5.10
C LEU A 60 -3.63 1.24 6.00
N ARG A 61 -4.61 0.47 6.50
CA ARG A 61 -4.36 -0.76 7.26
C ARG A 61 -3.45 -1.72 6.48
N ASP A 62 -3.74 -1.96 5.21
CA ASP A 62 -2.99 -2.92 4.41
C ASP A 62 -1.57 -2.44 4.09
N ILE A 63 -1.38 -1.11 3.90
CA ILE A 63 -0.04 -0.50 3.82
C ILE A 63 0.74 -0.76 5.10
N VAL A 64 0.18 -0.41 6.27
CA VAL A 64 0.87 -0.55 7.57
C VAL A 64 1.14 -2.01 7.89
N TYR A 65 0.15 -2.89 7.70
CA TYR A 65 0.31 -4.32 7.88
C TYR A 65 1.43 -4.88 7.00
N SER A 66 1.49 -4.48 5.73
CA SER A 66 2.53 -4.93 4.79
C SER A 66 3.91 -4.40 5.18
N LEU A 67 4.01 -3.20 5.77
CA LEU A 67 5.29 -2.65 6.24
C LEU A 67 5.93 -3.52 7.35
N CYS A 68 5.11 -4.27 8.09
CA CYS A 68 5.55 -5.25 9.08
C CYS A 68 5.90 -6.63 8.46
N ASN A 69 5.85 -6.80 7.13
CA ASN A 69 6.10 -8.09 6.45
C ASN A 69 7.41 -8.78 6.88
N HIS A 70 8.44 -7.99 7.13
CA HIS A 70 9.75 -8.49 7.52
C HIS A 70 9.79 -9.12 8.93
N GLU A 71 8.80 -8.86 9.78
CA GLU A 71 8.72 -9.36 11.15
C GLU A 71 8.03 -10.74 11.21
N ALA A 72 8.43 -11.69 10.37
CA ALA A 72 7.67 -12.93 10.14
C ALA A 72 7.19 -13.69 11.40
N LYS A 73 7.88 -13.59 12.54
CA LYS A 73 7.50 -14.24 13.81
C LYS A 73 6.75 -13.34 14.78
N GLU A 74 6.89 -12.03 14.62
CA GLU A 74 6.44 -11.03 15.59
C GLU A 74 5.44 -10.04 14.99
N ARG A 75 5.09 -10.23 13.73
CA ARG A 75 4.20 -9.37 12.95
C ARG A 75 2.85 -9.22 13.67
N PRO A 76 2.35 -7.99 13.85
CA PRO A 76 1.03 -7.74 14.37
C PRO A 76 -0.03 -8.26 13.38
N THR A 77 -1.16 -8.76 13.88
CA THR A 77 -2.26 -9.16 13.00
C THR A 77 -2.91 -7.94 12.36
N LYS A 78 -3.66 -8.11 11.25
CA LYS A 78 -4.45 -7.00 10.68
C LYS A 78 -5.39 -6.37 11.71
N LYS A 79 -6.00 -7.18 12.58
CA LYS A 79 -6.84 -6.71 13.68
C LYS A 79 -6.08 -5.86 14.70
N ASP A 80 -4.81 -6.17 14.94
CA ASP A 80 -3.97 -5.38 15.84
C ASP A 80 -3.62 -4.03 15.22
N ILE A 81 -3.38 -3.99 13.90
CA ILE A 81 -3.22 -2.75 13.15
C ILE A 81 -4.52 -1.93 13.17
N GLU A 82 -5.67 -2.56 12.95
CA GLU A 82 -6.99 -1.89 13.01
C GLU A 82 -7.19 -1.21 14.36
N GLY A 83 -6.97 -1.93 15.48
CA GLY A 83 -7.07 -1.34 16.81
C GLY A 83 -6.05 -0.24 17.08
N TYR A 84 -4.86 -0.30 16.46
CA TYR A 84 -3.88 0.78 16.53
C TYR A 84 -4.35 2.03 15.77
N LEU A 85 -4.89 1.86 14.56
CA LEU A 85 -5.43 2.98 13.77
C LEU A 85 -6.65 3.62 14.44
N GLU A 86 -7.54 2.81 15.02
CA GLU A 86 -8.71 3.29 15.78
C GLU A 86 -8.33 4.11 17.03
N SER A 87 -7.14 3.87 17.59
CA SER A 87 -6.64 4.56 18.79
C SER A 87 -5.66 5.70 18.49
N CYS A 88 -5.36 5.97 17.21
CA CYS A 88 -4.55 7.11 16.82
C CYS A 88 -5.28 8.41 17.16
N GLU A 89 -4.63 9.28 17.94
CA GLU A 89 -5.18 10.61 18.26
C GLU A 89 -5.27 11.49 17.00
N ASP A 90 -4.26 11.41 16.13
CA ASP A 90 -4.24 12.09 14.84
C ASP A 90 -3.84 11.11 13.73
N LEU A 91 -4.86 10.51 13.11
CA LEU A 91 -4.69 9.54 12.04
C LEU A 91 -4.10 10.18 10.77
N ASP A 92 -4.42 11.44 10.50
CA ASP A 92 -3.96 12.16 9.31
C ASP A 92 -2.45 12.37 9.40
N ILE A 93 -1.96 12.89 10.54
CA ILE A 93 -0.52 13.03 10.80
C ILE A 93 0.20 11.68 10.70
N PHE A 94 -0.33 10.64 11.33
CA PHE A 94 0.28 9.31 11.25
C PHE A 94 0.37 8.82 9.80
N SER A 95 -0.71 8.98 9.05
CA SER A 95 -0.75 8.54 7.66
C SER A 95 0.24 9.32 6.79
N ASP A 96 0.37 10.64 7.00
CA ASP A 96 1.33 11.48 6.31
C ASP A 96 2.77 11.06 6.60
N GLU A 97 3.10 10.68 7.83
CA GLU A 97 4.41 10.15 8.19
C GLU A 97 4.72 8.83 7.46
N VAL A 98 3.76 7.90 7.42
CA VAL A 98 3.89 6.63 6.71
C VAL A 98 4.10 6.85 5.21
N ILE A 99 3.28 7.69 4.58
CA ILE A 99 3.38 7.97 3.16
C ILE A 99 4.69 8.70 2.83
N ASN A 100 5.10 9.68 3.63
CA ASN A 100 6.39 10.36 3.47
C ASN A 100 7.58 9.41 3.63
N PHE A 101 7.51 8.46 4.56
CA PHE A 101 8.49 7.41 4.70
C PHE A 101 8.61 6.56 3.41
N LEU A 102 7.48 6.18 2.81
CA LEU A 102 7.45 5.43 1.56
C LEU A 102 8.00 6.22 0.36
N TYR A 103 7.69 7.52 0.26
CA TYR A 103 8.25 8.40 -0.80
C TYR A 103 9.78 8.52 -0.74
N LYS A 104 10.37 8.32 0.44
CA LYS A 104 11.83 8.34 0.64
C LYS A 104 12.47 6.96 0.46
N ALA A 105 11.72 5.87 0.61
CA ALA A 105 12.23 4.52 0.56
C ALA A 105 12.69 4.10 -0.85
N ASN A 106 13.87 3.46 -0.96
CA ASN A 106 14.46 3.09 -2.25
C ASN A 106 13.57 2.18 -3.11
N VAL A 107 12.88 1.22 -2.49
CA VAL A 107 12.02 0.25 -3.18
C VAL A 107 10.70 0.86 -3.66
N CYS A 108 10.24 1.94 -3.04
CA CYS A 108 8.93 2.55 -3.30
C CYS A 108 9.01 3.84 -4.11
N ARG A 109 10.05 4.67 -3.88
CA ARG A 109 10.13 6.06 -4.37
C ARG A 109 9.88 6.22 -5.86
N LYS A 110 10.34 5.28 -6.70
CA LYS A 110 10.14 5.37 -8.16
C LYS A 110 8.70 5.06 -8.54
N ALA A 111 8.07 4.07 -7.90
CA ALA A 111 6.67 3.72 -8.17
C ALA A 111 5.74 4.86 -7.73
N LEU A 112 5.95 5.40 -6.53
CA LEU A 112 5.15 6.51 -6.01
C LEU A 112 5.36 7.82 -6.79
N LYS A 113 6.59 8.13 -7.22
CA LYS A 113 6.84 9.32 -8.06
C LYS A 113 6.19 9.23 -9.44
N LYS A 114 6.13 8.05 -10.04
CA LYS A 114 5.45 7.84 -11.34
C LYS A 114 3.95 8.09 -11.26
N MET A 115 3.35 8.05 -10.08
CA MET A 115 1.94 8.38 -9.89
C MET A 115 1.64 9.88 -9.86
N ALA A 116 2.61 10.71 -9.46
CA ALA A 116 2.49 12.16 -9.55
C ALA A 116 2.61 12.68 -11.00
N ASP A 117 2.86 11.78 -11.95
CA ASP A 117 2.99 12.02 -13.39
C ASP A 117 1.67 11.59 -14.07
N PRO A 118 1.19 12.23 -15.17
CA PRO A 118 -0.07 11.88 -15.84
C PRO A 118 -0.17 10.41 -16.31
N MET A 119 0.94 9.65 -16.37
CA MET A 119 0.92 8.19 -16.58
C MET A 119 0.23 7.42 -15.44
N GLY A 120 0.19 7.93 -14.21
CA GLY A 120 -0.57 7.35 -13.10
C GLY A 120 -2.08 7.31 -13.36
N ALA A 121 -2.59 8.28 -14.13
CA ALA A 121 -4.00 8.33 -14.53
C ALA A 121 -4.36 7.20 -15.51
N ALA A 122 -3.45 6.82 -16.42
CA ALA A 122 -3.67 5.72 -17.35
C ALA A 122 -3.71 4.35 -16.64
N VAL A 123 -2.89 4.17 -15.61
CA VAL A 123 -2.93 2.95 -14.77
C VAL A 123 -4.23 2.90 -13.97
N LYS A 124 -4.66 4.03 -13.38
CA LYS A 124 -5.96 4.13 -12.69
C LYS A 124 -7.12 3.80 -13.63
N GLU A 125 -7.11 4.31 -14.86
CA GLU A 125 -8.13 4.05 -15.88
C GLU A 125 -8.16 2.57 -16.33
N GLU A 126 -7.01 1.94 -16.56
CA GLU A 126 -6.89 0.50 -16.87
C GLU A 126 -7.41 -0.37 -15.71
N MET A 127 -7.10 0.01 -14.48
CA MET A 127 -7.56 -0.67 -13.28
C MET A 127 -9.07 -0.55 -13.04
N ASP A 128 -9.65 0.61 -13.33
CA ASP A 128 -11.09 0.82 -13.25
C ASP A 128 -11.83 -0.01 -14.32
N LYS A 129 -11.27 -0.13 -15.53
CA LYS A 129 -11.77 -1.04 -16.59
C LYS A 129 -11.73 -2.51 -16.18
N LEU A 130 -10.63 -2.94 -15.53
CA LEU A 130 -10.48 -4.30 -14.99
C LEU A 130 -11.54 -4.63 -13.93
N LYS A 131 -11.85 -3.69 -13.03
CA LYS A 131 -12.89 -3.88 -12.00
C LYS A 131 -14.31 -3.91 -12.56
N GLN A 132 -14.55 -3.26 -13.70
CA GLN A 132 -15.86 -3.23 -14.36
C GLN A 132 -16.08 -4.44 -15.31
N GLY A 133 -15.10 -5.34 -15.44
CA GLY A 133 -15.19 -6.48 -16.37
C GLY A 133 -15.15 -6.07 -17.84
N GLU A 134 -14.75 -4.84 -18.15
CA GLU A 134 -14.71 -4.31 -19.51
C GLU A 134 -13.31 -4.48 -20.11
N LEU A 135 -12.96 -5.73 -20.41
CA LEU A 135 -11.96 -6.02 -21.44
C LEU A 135 -12.66 -6.80 -22.55
N LYS A 136 -13.13 -6.05 -23.56
CA LYS A 136 -13.44 -6.64 -24.86
C LYS A 136 -12.12 -6.98 -25.55
N ALA A 137 -12.00 -8.25 -25.91
CA ALA A 137 -10.98 -8.80 -26.79
C ALA A 137 -10.87 -8.04 -28.12
#